data_AF-A0A6L9MJA6-F1
#
_entry.id   AF-A0A6L9MJA6-F1
#
_cell.length_a   1.000
_cell.length_b   1.000
_cell.length_c   1.000
_cell.angle_alpha   90.00
_cell.angle_beta   90.00
_cell.angle_gamma   90.00
#
_symmetry.space_group_name_H-M   'P 1'
#
loop_
_entity.id
_entity.type
_entity.pdbx_description
1 polymer ?
#
loop_
_entity_poly.entity_id
_entity_poly.type
_entity_poly.pdbx_seq_one_letter_code
_entity_poly.pdbx_strand_id
1 'polypeptide(L)'
;MTDIIFRTGEATVLAAEGQATDAMPEVLIGTVTGPVGHAFASMLGQTVGHTRMFVVRDLNQLVRPATMMTTKATIHTEAYVELLGGVVQGATGDAIVDCVIEGVIPKAIVDEICLIITIWLDPRCAEDPNLDKADLYRTNYEATKLAIRRAMTGEPTIDELIANRKTIKHYALDGVIEY
;
A
#
# COMPACT_ATOMS: atom_id res chain seq x y z
N MET A 1 -17.34 3.32 -17.90
CA MET A 1 -16.07 4.06 -18.00
C MET A 1 -16.05 5.13 -16.94
N THR A 2 -15.30 4.84 -15.88
CA THR A 2 -14.97 5.72 -14.75
C THR A 2 -14.09 6.90 -15.17
N ASP A 3 -14.25 8.03 -14.48
CA ASP A 3 -13.44 9.24 -14.66
C ASP A 3 -12.14 9.23 -13.83
N ILE A 4 -11.84 8.11 -13.16
CA ILE A 4 -10.64 7.96 -12.35
C ILE A 4 -9.43 7.72 -13.26
N ILE A 5 -8.76 8.81 -13.65
CA ILE A 5 -7.54 8.74 -14.47
C ILE A 5 -6.31 8.45 -13.60
N PHE A 6 -6.18 9.18 -12.50
CA PHE A 6 -5.01 9.15 -11.63
C PHE A 6 -5.40 9.65 -10.24
N ARG A 7 -5.30 8.79 -9.22
CA ARG A 7 -5.50 9.14 -7.81
C ARG A 7 -4.41 8.51 -6.98
N THR A 8 -3.92 9.23 -5.99
CA THR A 8 -2.86 8.77 -5.09
C THR A 8 -3.31 8.86 -3.65
N GLY A 9 -2.87 7.91 -2.84
CA GLY A 9 -3.08 7.95 -1.40
C GLY A 9 -1.93 7.27 -0.69
N GLU A 10 -1.71 7.68 0.55
CA GLU A 10 -0.75 7.07 1.46
C GLU A 10 -1.39 6.91 2.84
N ALA A 11 -0.85 6.01 3.63
CA ALA A 11 -1.11 5.97 5.05
C ALA A 11 0.09 5.41 5.79
N THR A 12 0.17 5.73 7.07
CA THR A 12 1.08 5.07 8.02
C THR A 12 0.26 4.50 9.16
N VAL A 13 0.47 3.23 9.48
CA VAL A 13 -0.02 2.62 10.72
C VAL A 13 1.19 2.11 11.50
N LEU A 14 1.31 2.58 12.73
CA LEU A 14 2.42 2.24 13.59
C LEU A 14 2.27 0.84 14.19
N ALA A 15 3.42 0.19 14.35
CA ALA A 15 3.58 -1.09 15.01
C ALA A 15 3.14 -1.04 16.48
N ALA A 16 2.85 -2.21 17.05
CA ALA A 16 2.86 -2.37 18.50
C ALA A 16 4.25 -2.05 19.09
N GLU A 17 4.31 -1.67 20.36
CA GLU A 17 5.57 -1.35 21.03
C GLU A 17 6.55 -2.53 20.94
N GLY A 18 7.79 -2.25 20.54
CA GLY A 18 8.85 -3.24 20.39
C GLY A 18 8.81 -4.05 19.09
N GLN A 19 7.84 -3.83 18.20
CA GLN A 19 7.79 -4.44 16.88
C GLN A 19 8.31 -3.49 15.79
N ALA A 20 8.79 -4.06 14.68
CA ALA A 20 9.22 -3.32 13.49
C ALA A 20 8.19 -3.40 12.34
N THR A 21 6.94 -3.69 12.68
CA THR A 21 5.83 -4.04 11.78
C THR A 21 5.12 -2.82 11.20
N ASP A 22 5.67 -1.61 11.31
CA ASP A 22 5.07 -0.39 10.78
C ASP A 22 4.81 -0.54 9.27
N ALA A 23 3.63 -0.09 8.83
CA ALA A 23 3.24 -0.18 7.42
C ALA A 23 3.02 1.20 6.83
N MET A 24 3.64 1.44 5.67
CA MET A 24 3.56 2.71 4.94
C MET A 24 3.31 2.48 3.44
N PRO A 25 2.12 1.98 3.04
CA PRO A 25 1.79 1.81 1.63
C PRO A 25 1.59 3.16 0.94
N GLU A 26 2.08 3.27 -0.31
CA GLU A 26 1.62 4.30 -1.25
C GLU A 26 0.81 3.61 -2.35
N VAL A 27 -0.35 4.17 -2.66
CA VAL A 27 -1.32 3.61 -3.60
C VAL A 27 -1.50 4.58 -4.75
N LEU A 28 -1.42 4.05 -5.98
CA LEU A 28 -1.83 4.72 -7.20
C LEU A 28 -3.02 3.96 -7.81
N ILE A 29 -4.12 4.67 -8.08
CA ILE A 29 -5.35 4.14 -8.67
C ILE A 29 -5.65 4.86 -9.97
N GLY A 30 -5.99 4.13 -11.03
CA GLY A 30 -6.40 4.72 -12.30
C GLY A 30 -7.02 3.74 -13.27
N THR A 31 -7.65 4.26 -14.32
CA THR A 31 -8.27 3.48 -15.39
C THR A 31 -7.26 2.57 -16.09
N VAL A 32 -7.71 1.35 -16.44
CA VAL A 32 -6.91 0.34 -17.16
C VAL A 32 -6.50 0.78 -18.57
N THR A 33 -7.20 1.75 -19.16
CA THR A 33 -6.88 2.33 -20.48
C THR A 33 -6.01 3.58 -20.39
N GLY A 34 -5.61 3.98 -19.19
CA GLY A 34 -4.90 5.23 -18.91
C GLY A 34 -3.42 5.04 -18.54
N PRO A 35 -2.76 6.09 -18.03
CA PRO A 35 -1.35 6.04 -17.66
C PRO A 35 -1.06 5.00 -16.58
N VAL A 36 -1.99 4.78 -15.63
CA VAL A 36 -1.84 3.77 -14.58
C VAL A 36 -1.89 2.36 -15.18
N GLY A 37 -2.83 2.08 -16.08
CA GLY A 37 -2.89 0.81 -16.80
C GLY A 37 -1.63 0.52 -17.63
N HIS A 38 -1.08 1.53 -18.31
CA HIS A 38 0.18 1.40 -19.05
C HIS A 38 1.37 1.10 -18.12
N ALA A 39 1.47 1.80 -16.99
CA ALA A 39 2.50 1.56 -15.99
C ALA A 39 2.37 0.14 -15.40
N PHE A 40 1.15 -0.27 -15.06
CA PHE A 40 0.84 -1.61 -14.55
C PHE A 40 1.31 -2.70 -15.52
N ALA A 41 0.98 -2.58 -16.80
CA ALA A 41 1.39 -3.54 -17.83
C ALA A 41 2.93 -3.61 -17.97
N SER A 42 3.60 -2.45 -17.88
CA SER A 42 5.07 -2.36 -17.96
C SER A 42 5.76 -2.99 -16.74
N MET A 43 5.10 -2.98 -15.58
CA MET A 43 5.60 -3.58 -14.34
C MET A 43 5.63 -5.11 -14.33
N LEU A 44 5.11 -5.80 -15.36
CA LEU A 44 5.31 -7.25 -15.50
C LEU A 44 6.79 -7.63 -15.66
N GLY A 45 7.62 -6.71 -16.18
CA GLY A 45 9.08 -6.87 -16.16
C GLY A 45 9.63 -6.84 -14.73
N GLN A 46 10.52 -7.78 -14.41
CA GLN A 46 11.12 -7.88 -13.08
C GLN A 46 12.43 -7.09 -12.96
N THR A 47 12.75 -6.66 -11.74
CA THR A 47 14.01 -5.97 -11.42
C THR A 47 14.63 -6.62 -10.19
N VAL A 48 15.94 -6.86 -10.23
CA VAL A 48 16.68 -7.47 -9.11
C VAL A 48 16.47 -6.64 -7.85
N GLY A 49 16.09 -7.31 -6.75
CA GLY A 49 15.84 -6.68 -5.45
C GLY A 49 14.48 -5.99 -5.30
N HIS A 50 13.69 -5.84 -6.37
CA HIS A 50 12.39 -5.17 -6.35
C HIS A 50 11.39 -5.94 -7.21
N THR A 51 11.05 -7.15 -6.74
CA THR A 51 10.06 -8.01 -7.37
C THR A 51 8.70 -7.32 -7.42
N ARG A 52 8.03 -7.46 -8.57
CA ARG A 52 6.70 -6.91 -8.82
C ARG A 52 5.76 -8.07 -9.06
N MET A 53 4.70 -8.15 -8.26
CA MET A 53 3.76 -9.27 -8.32
C MET A 53 2.33 -8.80 -8.17
N PHE A 54 1.39 -9.59 -8.68
CA PHE A 54 -0.02 -9.32 -8.42
C PHE A 54 -0.35 -9.54 -6.95
N VAL A 55 -1.27 -8.74 -6.41
CA VAL A 55 -1.88 -9.02 -5.12
C VAL A 55 -2.93 -10.11 -5.32
N VAL A 56 -2.80 -11.20 -4.57
CA VAL A 56 -3.80 -12.27 -4.51
C VAL A 56 -4.26 -12.44 -3.07
N ARG A 57 -5.50 -12.89 -2.86
CA ARG A 57 -5.99 -13.32 -1.54
C ARG A 57 -5.41 -14.67 -1.15
N ASP A 58 -5.31 -15.56 -2.13
CA ASP A 58 -4.78 -16.91 -2.04
C ASP A 58 -4.52 -17.44 -3.47
N LEU A 59 -4.08 -18.70 -3.59
CA LEU A 59 -3.92 -19.42 -4.84
C LEU A 59 -5.20 -19.35 -5.67
N ASN A 60 -5.06 -18.88 -6.92
CA ASN A 60 -6.17 -18.69 -7.87
C ASN A 60 -7.24 -17.68 -7.42
N GLN A 61 -6.94 -16.78 -6.48
CA GLN A 61 -7.85 -15.75 -5.97
C GLN A 61 -7.26 -14.33 -6.15
N LEU A 62 -7.08 -13.91 -7.41
CA LEU A 62 -6.65 -12.55 -7.74
C LEU A 62 -7.66 -11.52 -7.25
N VAL A 63 -7.21 -10.46 -6.57
CA VAL A 63 -8.10 -9.38 -6.12
C VAL A 63 -8.65 -8.56 -7.29
N ARG A 64 -9.81 -7.96 -7.07
CA ARG A 64 -10.37 -6.94 -7.97
C ARG A 64 -10.60 -5.65 -7.16
N PRO A 65 -10.16 -4.48 -7.65
CA PRO A 65 -9.49 -4.25 -8.94
C PRO A 65 -8.10 -4.89 -9.05
N ALA A 66 -7.66 -5.18 -10.27
CA ALA A 66 -6.36 -5.80 -10.50
C ALA A 66 -5.26 -4.92 -9.90
N THR A 67 -4.41 -5.52 -9.05
CA THR A 67 -3.44 -4.76 -8.25
C THR A 67 -2.05 -5.35 -8.38
N MET A 68 -1.07 -4.50 -8.67
CA MET A 68 0.36 -4.80 -8.66
C MET A 68 0.95 -4.30 -7.35
N MET A 69 1.71 -5.13 -6.65
CA MET A 69 2.48 -4.74 -5.47
C MET A 69 3.99 -4.88 -5.71
N THR A 70 4.75 -4.00 -5.08
CA THR A 70 6.22 -4.05 -4.97
C THR A 70 6.64 -3.55 -3.60
N THR A 71 7.88 -3.81 -3.21
CA THR A 71 8.47 -3.24 -1.99
C THR A 71 9.25 -1.94 -2.27
N LYS A 72 9.34 -1.07 -1.26
CA LYS A 72 10.21 0.13 -1.21
C LYS A 72 11.63 -0.20 -0.77
N ALA A 73 11.84 -1.33 -0.10
CA ALA A 73 13.15 -1.76 0.40
C ALA A 73 13.71 -2.87 -0.49
N THR A 74 15.02 -2.86 -0.71
CA THR A 74 15.69 -3.90 -1.50
C THR A 74 15.55 -5.26 -0.81
N ILE A 75 15.07 -6.26 -1.55
CA ILE A 75 14.98 -7.65 -1.10
C ILE A 75 16.38 -8.26 -1.06
N HIS A 76 16.77 -8.76 0.12
CA HIS A 76 18.07 -9.40 0.34
C HIS A 76 17.98 -10.88 0.75
N THR A 77 16.85 -11.30 1.33
CA THR A 77 16.70 -12.63 1.95
C THR A 77 15.40 -13.31 1.53
N GLU A 78 15.38 -14.64 1.58
CA GLU A 78 14.18 -15.44 1.33
C GLU A 78 13.11 -15.18 2.40
N ALA A 79 13.49 -15.03 3.68
CA ALA A 79 12.58 -14.69 4.76
C ALA A 79 11.81 -13.37 4.48
N TYR A 80 12.47 -12.38 3.87
CA TYR A 80 11.78 -11.15 3.44
C TYR A 80 10.75 -11.43 2.33
N VAL A 81 11.10 -12.26 1.36
CA VAL A 81 10.18 -12.68 0.28
C VAL A 81 8.96 -13.40 0.85
N GLU A 82 9.17 -14.30 1.81
CA GLU A 82 8.09 -15.04 2.48
C GLU A 82 7.14 -14.13 3.23
N LEU A 83 7.65 -13.10 3.92
CA LEU A 83 6.80 -12.11 4.60
C LEU A 83 6.04 -11.23 3.60
N LEU A 84 6.74 -10.73 2.56
CA LEU A 84 6.17 -9.86 1.54
C LEU A 84 5.07 -10.57 0.73
N GLY A 85 5.34 -11.79 0.26
CA GLY A 85 4.40 -12.62 -0.51
C GLY A 85 3.43 -13.44 0.35
N GLY A 86 3.61 -13.46 1.67
CA GLY A 86 2.73 -14.14 2.61
C GLY A 86 1.84 -13.15 3.35
N VAL A 87 2.21 -12.83 4.59
CA VAL A 87 1.38 -12.03 5.52
C VAL A 87 1.04 -10.66 4.95
N VAL A 88 2.02 -9.98 4.35
CA VAL A 88 1.84 -8.63 3.80
C VAL A 88 0.89 -8.67 2.59
N GLN A 89 1.13 -9.56 1.62
CA GLN A 89 0.25 -9.72 0.47
C GLN A 89 -1.18 -10.09 0.87
N GLY A 90 -1.33 -11.01 1.83
CA GLY A 90 -2.63 -11.38 2.38
C GLY A 90 -3.37 -10.18 2.96
N ALA A 91 -2.72 -9.41 3.84
CA ALA A 91 -3.27 -8.19 4.44
C ALA A 91 -3.67 -7.14 3.40
N THR A 92 -2.81 -6.89 2.40
CA THR A 92 -3.11 -5.99 1.28
C THR A 92 -4.31 -6.48 0.48
N GLY A 93 -4.39 -7.78 0.21
CA GLY A 93 -5.51 -8.37 -0.52
C GLY A 93 -6.84 -8.25 0.23
N ASP A 94 -6.85 -8.54 1.54
CA ASP A 94 -8.04 -8.36 2.39
C ASP A 94 -8.51 -6.90 2.39
N ALA A 95 -7.57 -5.97 2.55
CA ALA A 95 -7.89 -4.54 2.57
C ALA A 95 -8.56 -4.08 1.27
N ILE A 96 -8.09 -4.54 0.10
CA ILE A 96 -8.69 -4.22 -1.20
C ILE A 96 -10.11 -4.77 -1.30
N VAL A 97 -10.31 -6.04 -0.94
CA VAL A 97 -11.63 -6.69 -0.99
C VAL A 97 -12.60 -5.99 -0.04
N ASP A 98 -12.16 -5.63 1.17
CA ASP A 98 -12.98 -4.91 2.14
C ASP A 98 -13.30 -3.48 1.68
N CYS A 99 -12.38 -2.78 1.00
CA CYS A 99 -12.70 -1.50 0.35
C CYS A 99 -13.82 -1.64 -0.70
N VAL A 100 -13.91 -2.78 -1.39
CA VAL A 100 -15.01 -3.07 -2.33
C VAL A 100 -16.32 -3.42 -1.59
N ILE A 101 -16.23 -4.18 -0.49
CA ILE A 101 -17.39 -4.51 0.36
C ILE A 101 -18.00 -3.23 0.95
N GLU A 102 -17.17 -2.33 1.46
CA GLU A 102 -17.56 -1.06 2.08
C GLU A 102 -17.96 0.02 1.06
N GLY A 103 -17.75 -0.22 -0.23
CA GLY A 103 -18.06 0.74 -1.29
C GLY A 103 -17.07 1.92 -1.41
N VAL A 104 -15.93 1.87 -0.72
CA VAL A 104 -14.80 2.79 -0.94
C VAL A 104 -14.33 2.69 -2.39
N ILE A 105 -14.24 1.46 -2.90
CA ILE A 105 -14.12 1.18 -4.32
C ILE A 105 -15.49 0.67 -4.79
N PRO A 106 -16.21 1.40 -5.66
CA PRO A 106 -17.49 0.93 -6.17
C PRO A 106 -17.34 -0.38 -6.95
N LYS A 107 -18.16 -1.40 -6.61
CA LYS A 107 -18.19 -2.70 -7.30
C LYS A 107 -18.32 -2.57 -8.82
N ALA A 108 -19.07 -1.55 -9.29
CA ALA A 108 -19.32 -1.33 -10.71
C ALA A 108 -18.07 -0.97 -11.54
N ILE A 109 -16.98 -0.52 -10.90
CA ILE A 109 -15.79 -0.05 -11.62
C ILE A 109 -14.55 -0.93 -11.41
N VAL A 110 -14.67 -2.06 -10.69
CA VAL A 110 -13.50 -2.87 -10.32
C VAL A 110 -12.75 -3.49 -11.50
N ASP A 111 -13.42 -3.65 -12.64
CA ASP A 111 -12.80 -4.12 -13.89
C ASP A 111 -12.34 -2.95 -14.79
N GLU A 112 -12.70 -1.72 -14.45
CA GLU A 112 -12.33 -0.53 -15.23
C GLU A 112 -11.09 0.18 -14.68
N ILE A 113 -10.69 -0.10 -13.43
CA ILE A 113 -9.51 0.47 -12.78
C ILE A 113 -8.48 -0.61 -12.42
N CYS A 114 -7.25 -0.17 -12.18
CA CYS A 114 -6.17 -0.97 -11.61
C CYS A 114 -5.45 -0.17 -10.52
N LEU A 115 -4.72 -0.89 -9.66
CA LEU A 115 -3.93 -0.31 -8.59
C LEU A 115 -2.45 -0.71 -8.73
N ILE A 116 -1.58 0.21 -8.34
CA ILE A 116 -0.16 -0.05 -8.08
C ILE A 116 0.11 0.35 -6.63
N ILE A 117 0.70 -0.55 -5.84
CA ILE A 117 0.99 -0.33 -4.43
C ILE A 117 2.48 -0.58 -4.16
N THR A 118 3.16 0.41 -3.56
CA THR A 118 4.52 0.26 -3.03
C THR A 118 4.43 0.12 -1.51
N ILE A 119 5.03 -0.94 -0.96
CA ILE A 119 4.91 -1.25 0.48
C ILE A 119 6.26 -1.09 1.16
N TRP A 120 6.26 -0.38 2.28
CA TRP A 120 7.34 -0.49 3.25
C TRP A 120 7.11 -1.73 4.10
N LEU A 121 8.03 -2.69 4.00
CA LEU A 121 8.22 -3.78 4.97
C LEU A 121 9.63 -3.60 5.52
N ASP A 122 9.73 -3.31 6.81
CA ASP A 122 11.02 -3.07 7.46
C ASP A 122 11.92 -4.32 7.33
N PRO A 123 13.16 -4.19 6.83
CA PRO A 123 14.09 -5.32 6.71
C PRO A 123 14.29 -6.09 8.02
N ARG A 124 14.18 -5.43 9.18
CA ARG A 124 14.30 -6.06 10.50
C ARG A 124 13.23 -7.12 10.75
N CYS A 125 12.07 -7.04 10.10
CA CYS A 125 11.03 -8.06 10.21
C CYS A 125 11.54 -9.44 9.77
N ALA A 126 12.40 -9.49 8.74
CA ALA A 126 12.95 -10.75 8.25
C ALA A 126 14.07 -11.32 9.16
N GLU A 127 14.57 -10.51 10.10
CA GLU A 127 15.65 -10.86 11.03
C GLU A 127 15.13 -11.18 12.43
N ASP A 128 13.89 -10.78 12.76
CA ASP A 128 13.31 -10.92 14.09
C ASP A 128 12.72 -12.34 14.33
N PRO A 129 13.32 -13.16 15.21
CA PRO A 129 12.80 -14.48 15.52
C PRO A 129 11.47 -14.45 16.31
N ASN A 130 11.11 -13.31 16.88
CA ASN A 130 9.89 -13.10 17.67
C ASN A 130 8.89 -12.17 16.97
N LEU A 131 9.01 -12.01 15.64
CA LEU A 131 8.13 -11.17 14.85
C LEU A 131 6.64 -11.50 15.12
N ASP A 132 5.88 -10.49 15.54
CA ASP A 132 4.44 -10.59 15.64
C ASP A 132 3.79 -10.48 14.26
N LYS A 133 3.53 -11.64 13.65
CA LYS A 133 2.86 -11.72 12.34
C LYS A 133 1.41 -11.22 12.36
N ALA A 134 0.74 -11.25 13.51
CA ALA A 134 -0.62 -10.73 13.61
C ALA A 134 -0.61 -9.20 13.60
N ASP A 135 0.36 -8.58 14.28
CA ASP A 135 0.56 -7.13 14.19
C ASP A 135 1.01 -6.71 12.78
N LEU A 136 1.91 -7.47 12.15
CA LEU A 136 2.31 -7.22 10.75
C LEU A 136 1.13 -7.26 9.78
N TYR A 137 0.22 -8.23 9.96
CA TYR A 137 -1.02 -8.28 9.19
C TYR A 137 -1.88 -7.02 9.45
N ARG A 138 -2.13 -6.70 10.73
CA ARG A 138 -2.98 -5.59 11.14
C ARG A 138 -2.51 -4.26 10.55
N THR A 139 -1.22 -3.93 10.72
CA THR A 139 -0.66 -2.66 10.23
C THR A 139 -0.79 -2.54 8.72
N ASN A 140 -0.43 -3.59 7.96
CA ASN A 140 -0.51 -3.57 6.49
C ASN A 140 -1.95 -3.52 5.98
N TYR A 141 -2.87 -4.22 6.64
CA TYR A 141 -4.30 -4.19 6.32
C TYR A 141 -4.88 -2.79 6.56
N GLU A 142 -4.71 -2.25 7.77
CA GLU A 142 -5.26 -0.95 8.17
C GLU A 142 -4.66 0.19 7.33
N ALA A 143 -3.35 0.16 7.10
CA ALA A 143 -2.67 1.19 6.31
C ALA A 143 -3.09 1.13 4.85
N THR A 144 -3.16 -0.07 4.25
CA THR A 144 -3.58 -0.23 2.84
C THR A 144 -5.01 0.27 2.66
N LYS A 145 -5.91 -0.12 3.57
CA LYS A 145 -7.32 0.29 3.53
C LYS A 145 -7.47 1.80 3.68
N LEU A 146 -6.69 2.43 4.58
CA LEU A 146 -6.68 3.88 4.76
C LEU A 146 -6.10 4.61 3.54
N ALA A 147 -5.01 4.12 2.96
CA ALA A 147 -4.38 4.69 1.77
C ALA A 147 -5.32 4.64 0.56
N ILE A 148 -6.01 3.52 0.32
CA ILE A 148 -7.03 3.40 -0.73
C ILE A 148 -8.16 4.39 -0.50
N ARG A 149 -8.67 4.49 0.74
CA ARG A 149 -9.76 5.42 1.07
C ARG A 149 -9.36 6.85 0.75
N ARG A 150 -8.18 7.28 1.23
CA ARG A 150 -7.62 8.62 0.96
C ARG A 150 -7.43 8.89 -0.52
N ALA A 151 -6.94 7.90 -1.28
CA ALA A 151 -6.85 8.01 -2.74
C ALA A 151 -8.23 8.24 -3.36
N MET A 152 -9.25 7.51 -2.91
CA MET A 152 -10.61 7.60 -3.44
C MET A 152 -11.37 8.86 -3.00
N THR A 153 -11.03 9.45 -1.86
CA THR A 153 -11.64 10.67 -1.32
C THR A 153 -10.87 11.95 -1.63
N GLY A 154 -9.60 11.84 -2.07
CA GLY A 154 -8.75 13.01 -2.33
C GLY A 154 -8.23 13.68 -1.06
N GLU A 155 -7.97 12.87 -0.02
CA GLU A 155 -7.55 13.33 1.30
C GLU A 155 -6.05 13.05 1.57
N PRO A 156 -5.35 13.91 2.32
CA PRO A 156 -5.81 15.24 2.77
C PRO A 156 -5.94 16.21 1.60
N THR A 157 -6.84 17.18 1.74
CA THR A 157 -7.01 18.24 0.74
C THR A 157 -5.84 19.23 0.79
N ILE A 158 -5.65 20.00 -0.28
CA ILE A 158 -4.61 21.05 -0.29
C ILE A 158 -4.87 22.12 0.78
N ASP A 159 -6.13 22.45 1.07
CA ASP A 159 -6.49 23.43 2.09
C ASP A 159 -6.15 22.94 3.50
N GLU A 160 -6.39 21.66 3.79
CA GLU A 160 -5.97 21.04 5.05
C GLU A 160 -4.45 21.02 5.21
N LEU A 161 -3.72 20.71 4.13
CA LEU A 161 -2.26 20.73 4.14
C LEU A 161 -1.72 22.14 4.38
N ILE A 162 -2.31 23.16 3.75
CA ILE A 162 -1.94 24.57 3.97
C ILE A 162 -2.21 24.97 5.42
N ALA A 163 -3.40 24.65 5.94
CA ALA A 163 -3.80 24.97 7.31
C ALA A 163 -2.86 24.33 8.35
N ASN A 164 -2.42 23.10 8.10
CA ASN A 164 -1.64 22.32 9.06
C ASN A 164 -0.12 22.35 8.82
N ARG A 165 0.38 23.10 7.82
CA ARG A 165 1.80 23.17 7.41
C ARG A 165 2.79 23.52 8.52
N LYS A 166 2.32 24.10 9.63
CA LYS A 166 3.12 24.48 10.81
C LYS A 166 2.76 23.72 12.09
N THR A 167 1.65 22.99 12.13
CA THR A 167 1.16 22.31 13.32
C THR A 167 1.40 20.80 13.27
N ILE A 168 1.35 20.19 12.08
CA ILE A 168 1.70 18.79 11.87
C ILE A 168 3.16 18.72 11.41
N LYS A 169 3.98 17.96 12.15
CA LYS A 169 5.43 17.86 11.93
C LYS A 169 5.81 16.46 11.47
N HIS A 170 6.77 16.40 10.56
CA HIS A 170 7.41 15.14 10.23
C HIS A 170 8.38 14.78 11.36
N TYR A 171 8.29 13.58 11.92
CA TYR A 171 9.10 13.17 13.08
C TYR A 171 10.62 13.39 12.86
N ALA A 172 11.11 13.13 11.65
CA ALA A 172 12.52 13.34 11.30
C ALA A 172 12.97 14.81 11.26
N LEU A 173 12.06 15.77 11.45
CA LEU A 173 12.36 17.20 11.47
C LEU A 173 12.36 17.79 12.89
N ASP A 174 12.10 16.98 13.91
CA ASP A 174 12.18 17.41 15.31
C ASP A 174 13.62 17.85 15.65
N GLY A 175 13.76 19.09 16.10
CA GLY A 175 15.06 19.71 16.38
C GLY A 175 15.85 20.15 15.14
N VAL A 176 15.38 19.89 13.92
CA VAL A 176 16.04 20.31 12.67
C VAL A 176 15.56 21.67 12.22
N ILE A 177 14.25 21.91 12.29
CA ILE A 177 13.64 23.19 11.93
C ILE A 177 12.63 23.63 12.99
N GLU A 178 12.45 24.94 13.09
CA GLU A 178 11.31 25.53 13.78
C GLU A 178 10.15 25.68 12.78
N TYR A 179 8.96 25.28 13.23
CA TYR A 179 7.74 25.41 12.46
C TYR A 179 7.07 26.72 12.83
#